data_AF-A0A1E4TJS3-F1
#
_entry.id   AF-A0A1E4TJS3-F1
#
_cell.length_a   1.000
_cell.length_b   1.000
_cell.length_c   1.000
_cell.angle_alpha   90.00
_cell.angle_beta   90.00
_cell.angle_gamma   90.00
#
_symmetry.space_group_name_H-M   'P 1'
#
loop_
_entity.id
_entity.type
_entity.pdbx_description
1 polymer ?
#
loop_
_entity_poly.entity_id
_entity_poly.type
_entity_poly.pdbx_seq_one_letter_code
_entity_poly.pdbx_strand_id
1 'polypeptide(L)'
;MLGISEDLSDEAVLESISNLEILVESTLTKISLNELHENIAKELLTIGKATLVGKLYINGTASTQLSMERLESICLSVTEEFISTAPSCDNVQIDRAIRCIDLLYPHFLDSRSLQQTHTCLEAIKELSHYRLESPDGVILPVQIIHDPNLNEMFTTLVDQNPGVSNDPDNLLEIATKLVEGKSTKHNKLALHAHILSACVQDALARQDFKLAYTICGSRLDRMAESDTEAANHAWQAFYLLGKHVSFSGIDEFVQEKHHALAVALKYCPPEQIDHVISTWRASQTQLSEIYKGQPPLNSTHHLNHDLRELGHLNARAKEHISNLLSWALRT
;
A
#
# COMPACT_ATOMS: atom_id res chain seq x y z
N MET A 1 -4.96 16.27 -36.28
CA MET A 1 -4.42 17.39 -35.49
C MET A 1 -5.12 18.65 -35.92
N LEU A 2 -5.95 19.23 -35.04
CA LEU A 2 -6.75 20.43 -35.30
C LEU A 2 -5.93 21.75 -35.28
N GLY A 3 -4.59 21.67 -35.26
CA GLY A 3 -3.71 22.85 -35.26
C GLY A 3 -3.75 23.67 -33.96
N ILE A 4 -4.33 23.14 -32.88
CA ILE A 4 -4.41 23.82 -31.59
C ILE A 4 -3.06 23.69 -30.89
N SER A 5 -2.32 24.79 -30.82
CA SER A 5 -1.06 24.87 -30.06
C SER A 5 -1.32 25.20 -28.59
N GLU A 6 -0.42 24.73 -27.72
CA GLU A 6 -0.39 25.06 -26.28
C GLU A 6 -0.28 26.59 -26.09
N ASP A 7 0.42 27.29 -26.96
CA ASP A 7 0.70 28.74 -26.88
C ASP A 7 -0.47 29.67 -27.27
N LEU A 8 -1.56 29.13 -27.82
CA LEU A 8 -2.71 29.96 -28.23
C LEU A 8 -3.48 30.50 -27.01
N SER A 9 -3.94 31.75 -27.05
CA SER A 9 -4.83 32.27 -26.00
C SER A 9 -6.17 31.52 -25.97
N ASP A 10 -6.80 31.42 -24.79
CA ASP A 10 -8.13 30.81 -24.64
C ASP A 10 -9.13 31.42 -25.65
N GLU A 11 -9.08 32.73 -25.87
CA GLU A 11 -9.95 33.46 -26.80
C GLU A 11 -9.74 33.03 -28.26
N ALA A 12 -8.49 32.87 -28.70
CA ALA A 12 -8.19 32.42 -30.06
C ALA A 12 -8.64 30.97 -30.30
N VAL A 13 -8.55 30.12 -29.27
CA VAL A 13 -9.03 28.75 -29.32
C VAL A 13 -10.56 28.71 -29.42
N LEU A 14 -11.27 29.54 -28.64
CA LEU A 14 -12.72 29.65 -28.70
C LEU A 14 -13.22 30.13 -30.07
N GLU A 15 -12.58 31.16 -30.65
CA GLU A 15 -12.91 31.64 -32.00
C GLU A 15 -12.70 30.55 -33.06
N SER A 16 -11.60 29.78 -32.93
CA SER A 16 -11.32 28.67 -33.83
C SER A 16 -12.37 27.56 -33.74
N ILE A 17 -12.86 27.26 -32.52
CA ILE A 17 -13.93 26.28 -32.30
C ILE A 17 -15.24 26.74 -32.95
N SER A 18 -15.65 27.99 -32.74
CA SER A 18 -16.88 28.52 -33.35
C SER A 18 -16.81 28.52 -34.89
N ASN A 19 -15.65 28.83 -35.47
CA ASN A 19 -15.46 28.75 -36.92
C ASN A 19 -15.56 27.30 -37.44
N LEU A 20 -15.07 26.32 -36.68
CA LEU A 20 -15.18 24.90 -37.03
C LEU A 20 -16.61 24.38 -36.94
N GLU A 21 -17.39 24.81 -35.94
CA GLU A 21 -18.81 24.47 -35.80
C GLU A 21 -19.60 24.94 -37.03
N ILE A 22 -19.43 26.21 -37.42
CA ILE A 22 -20.07 26.78 -38.62
C ILE A 22 -19.66 26.00 -39.88
N LEU A 23 -18.39 25.63 -40.01
CA LEU A 23 -17.90 24.87 -41.17
C LEU A 23 -18.51 23.46 -41.21
N VAL A 24 -18.64 22.79 -40.07
CA VAL A 24 -19.22 21.46 -40.00
C VAL A 24 -20.70 21.46 -40.35
N GLU A 25 -21.47 22.40 -39.80
CA GLU A 25 -22.88 22.55 -40.12
C GLU A 25 -23.13 22.92 -41.60
N SER A 26 -22.22 23.69 -42.21
CA SER A 26 -22.41 24.21 -43.56
C SER A 26 -21.85 23.32 -44.67
N THR A 27 -20.80 22.51 -44.41
CA THR A 27 -20.05 21.83 -45.49
C THR A 27 -19.59 20.40 -45.21
N LEU A 28 -19.36 20.00 -43.95
CA LEU A 28 -18.79 18.69 -43.64
C LEU A 28 -19.89 17.70 -43.23
N THR A 29 -20.57 17.12 -44.22
CA THR A 29 -21.64 16.12 -43.99
C THR A 29 -21.15 14.77 -43.43
N LYS A 30 -19.84 14.59 -43.25
CA LYS A 30 -19.22 13.32 -42.82
C LYS A 30 -18.92 13.23 -41.32
N ILE A 31 -18.88 14.34 -40.60
CA ILE A 31 -18.54 14.37 -39.17
C ILE A 31 -19.73 14.98 -38.44
N SER A 32 -20.20 14.30 -37.39
CA SER A 32 -21.25 14.85 -36.53
C SER A 32 -20.67 15.92 -35.60
N LEU A 33 -21.49 16.90 -35.20
CA LEU A 33 -21.07 17.90 -34.20
C LEU A 33 -20.63 17.25 -32.88
N ASN A 34 -21.28 16.16 -32.45
CA ASN A 34 -20.83 15.37 -31.31
C ASN A 34 -19.40 14.87 -31.48
N GLU A 35 -19.09 14.24 -32.61
CA GLU A 35 -17.76 13.73 -32.90
C GLU A 35 -16.71 14.86 -33.01
N LEU A 36 -17.10 16.03 -33.53
CA LEU A 36 -16.24 17.21 -33.50
C LEU A 36 -15.92 17.61 -32.06
N HIS A 37 -16.93 17.77 -31.20
CA HIS A 37 -16.74 18.17 -29.80
C HIS A 37 -15.96 17.13 -28.99
N GLU A 38 -16.13 15.83 -29.27
CA GLU A 38 -15.32 14.77 -28.66
C GLU A 38 -13.85 14.93 -29.00
N ASN A 39 -13.53 15.18 -30.28
CA ASN A 39 -12.16 15.40 -30.73
C ASN A 39 -11.57 16.69 -30.16
N ILE A 40 -12.35 17.78 -30.09
CA ILE A 40 -11.93 19.04 -29.48
C ILE A 40 -11.64 18.82 -27.99
N ALA A 41 -12.54 18.20 -27.24
CA ALA A 41 -12.35 17.93 -25.82
C ALA A 41 -11.09 17.10 -25.58
N LYS A 42 -10.90 16.02 -26.36
CA LYS A 42 -9.70 15.18 -26.28
C LYS A 42 -8.43 15.98 -26.55
N GLU A 43 -8.36 16.73 -27.65
CA GLU A 43 -7.18 17.51 -28.02
C GLU A 43 -6.85 18.57 -26.95
N LEU A 44 -7.86 19.29 -26.46
CA LEU A 44 -7.69 20.30 -25.40
C LEU A 44 -7.14 19.69 -24.09
N LEU A 45 -7.61 18.50 -23.72
CA LEU A 45 -7.09 17.79 -22.54
C LEU A 45 -5.64 17.33 -22.77
N THR A 46 -5.33 16.77 -23.94
CA THR A 46 -3.96 16.30 -24.28
C THR A 46 -2.93 17.45 -24.21
N ILE A 47 -3.29 18.65 -24.68
CA ILE A 47 -2.42 19.84 -24.58
C ILE A 47 -2.48 20.55 -23.22
N GLY A 48 -3.21 20.00 -22.23
CA GLY A 48 -3.25 20.52 -20.86
C GLY A 48 -4.22 21.67 -20.60
N LYS A 49 -5.11 22.02 -21.53
CA LYS A 49 -6.13 23.08 -21.38
C LYS A 49 -7.43 22.59 -20.72
N ALA A 50 -7.31 21.86 -19.61
CA ALA A 50 -8.46 21.30 -18.88
C ALA A 50 -9.44 22.38 -18.38
N THR A 51 -8.94 23.56 -17.99
CA THR A 51 -9.77 24.70 -17.57
C THR A 51 -10.72 25.17 -18.67
N LEU A 52 -10.26 25.17 -19.93
CA LEU A 52 -11.07 25.56 -21.09
C LEU A 52 -12.17 24.51 -21.37
N VAL A 53 -11.85 23.22 -21.22
CA VAL A 53 -12.83 22.13 -21.33
C VAL A 53 -13.94 22.30 -20.29
N GLY A 54 -13.59 22.67 -19.05
CA GLY A 54 -14.58 22.95 -18.00
C GLY A 54 -15.49 24.13 -18.32
N LYS A 55 -14.92 25.22 -18.86
CA LYS A 55 -15.73 26.37 -19.32
C LYS A 55 -16.72 25.96 -20.43
N LEU A 56 -16.23 25.20 -21.42
CA LEU A 56 -16.99 24.81 -22.60
C LEU A 56 -18.10 23.79 -22.31
N TYR A 57 -17.78 22.71 -21.59
CA TYR A 57 -18.64 21.53 -21.50
C TYR A 57 -19.31 21.33 -20.14
N ILE A 58 -18.85 22.00 -19.08
CA ILE A 58 -19.40 21.87 -17.72
C ILE A 58 -20.16 23.14 -17.31
N ASN A 59 -19.54 24.30 -17.47
CA ASN A 59 -20.12 25.59 -17.05
C ASN A 59 -21.00 26.26 -18.13
N GLY A 60 -21.15 25.63 -19.30
CA GLY A 60 -22.22 25.92 -20.25
C GLY A 60 -22.04 27.19 -21.09
N THR A 61 -20.82 27.56 -21.49
CA THR A 61 -20.65 28.65 -22.46
C THR A 61 -20.90 28.21 -23.91
N ALA A 62 -20.78 26.91 -24.21
CA ALA A 62 -21.16 26.36 -25.50
C ALA A 62 -22.58 25.79 -25.45
N SER A 63 -23.31 25.82 -26.56
CA SER A 63 -24.55 25.08 -26.74
C SER A 63 -24.24 23.57 -26.72
N THR A 64 -24.09 22.99 -25.52
CA THR A 64 -23.50 21.67 -25.27
C THR A 64 -24.27 20.53 -25.94
N GLN A 65 -23.57 19.73 -26.77
CA GLN A 65 -24.06 18.43 -27.26
C GLN A 65 -23.35 17.20 -26.64
N LEU A 66 -22.29 17.40 -25.83
CA LEU A 66 -21.56 16.29 -25.21
C LEU A 66 -22.20 15.90 -23.88
N SER A 67 -22.59 14.62 -23.73
CA SER A 67 -23.11 14.12 -22.45
C SER A 67 -22.00 14.01 -21.40
N MET A 68 -22.37 14.06 -20.12
CA MET A 68 -21.44 13.91 -19.02
C MET A 68 -20.75 12.53 -19.04
N GLU A 69 -21.48 11.46 -19.41
CA GLU A 69 -20.88 10.13 -19.53
C GLU A 69 -19.82 10.09 -20.63
N ARG A 70 -20.03 10.82 -21.72
CA ARG A 70 -19.06 10.88 -22.81
C ARG A 70 -17.83 11.67 -22.42
N LEU A 71 -18.00 12.78 -21.70
CA LEU A 71 -16.89 13.59 -21.19
C LEU A 71 -16.05 12.79 -20.19
N GLU A 72 -16.68 12.01 -19.32
CA GLU A 72 -16.00 11.06 -18.42
C GLU A 72 -15.15 10.04 -19.19
N SER A 73 -15.73 9.40 -20.21
CA SER A 73 -15.00 8.44 -21.04
C SER A 73 -13.77 9.05 -21.72
N ILE A 74 -13.87 10.31 -22.17
CA ILE A 74 -12.74 11.04 -22.76
C ILE A 74 -11.67 11.33 -21.69
N CYS A 75 -12.07 11.82 -20.52
CA CYS A 75 -11.13 12.12 -19.43
C CYS A 75 -10.36 10.87 -18.99
N LEU A 76 -11.04 9.73 -18.82
CA LEU A 76 -10.41 8.45 -18.51
C LEU A 76 -9.42 8.01 -19.61
N SER A 77 -9.83 8.11 -20.88
CA SER A 77 -8.95 7.75 -22.01
C SER A 77 -7.69 8.61 -22.09
N VAL A 78 -7.81 9.93 -21.88
CA VAL A 78 -6.65 10.84 -21.89
C VAL A 78 -5.76 10.61 -20.66
N THR A 79 -6.36 10.32 -19.51
CA THR A 79 -5.64 9.98 -18.28
C THR A 79 -4.78 8.73 -18.48
N GLU A 80 -5.34 7.68 -19.10
CA GLU A 80 -4.61 6.45 -19.43
C GLU A 80 -3.43 6.71 -20.38
N GLU A 81 -3.61 7.60 -21.37
CA GLU A 81 -2.54 8.05 -22.27
C GLU A 81 -1.40 8.75 -21.51
N PHE A 82 -1.73 9.64 -20.56
CA PHE A 82 -0.72 10.27 -19.71
C PHE A 82 0.02 9.28 -18.81
N ILE A 83 -0.70 8.34 -18.20
CA ILE A 83 -0.12 7.29 -17.35
C ILE A 83 0.85 6.40 -18.16
N SER A 84 0.43 5.97 -19.36
CA SER A 84 1.20 5.04 -20.19
C SER A 84 2.46 5.67 -20.79
N THR A 85 2.50 6.99 -20.92
CA THR A 85 3.64 7.73 -21.50
C THR A 85 4.56 8.37 -20.46
N ALA A 86 4.15 8.38 -19.19
CA ALA A 86 4.92 8.99 -18.10
C ALA A 86 6.26 8.25 -17.87
N PRO A 87 7.40 8.96 -17.96
CA PRO A 87 8.73 8.36 -17.74
C PRO A 87 9.07 8.13 -16.27
N SER A 88 8.30 8.71 -15.34
CA SER A 88 8.49 8.62 -13.89
C SER A 88 7.18 8.91 -13.15
N CYS A 89 7.11 8.51 -11.87
CA CYS A 89 5.99 8.83 -11.00
C CYS A 89 5.92 10.32 -10.63
N ASP A 90 7.08 10.97 -10.47
CA ASP A 90 7.19 12.43 -10.38
C ASP A 90 7.30 13.03 -11.79
N ASN A 91 6.17 13.13 -12.50
CA ASN A 91 6.13 13.71 -13.83
C ASN A 91 4.89 14.59 -14.04
N VAL A 92 5.07 15.66 -14.82
CA VAL A 92 3.99 16.60 -15.18
C VAL A 92 2.79 15.91 -15.85
N GLN A 93 3.00 14.78 -16.53
CA GLN A 93 1.91 13.99 -17.12
C GLN A 93 0.99 13.38 -16.05
N ILE A 94 1.53 12.97 -14.90
CA ILE A 94 0.72 12.50 -13.77
C ILE A 94 -0.10 13.65 -13.18
N ASP A 95 0.47 14.84 -13.05
CA ASP A 95 -0.30 16.02 -12.64
C ASP A 95 -1.38 16.41 -13.67
N ARG A 96 -1.11 16.23 -14.97
CA ARG A 96 -2.11 16.45 -16.03
C ARG A 96 -3.24 15.42 -15.94
N ALA A 97 -2.91 14.15 -15.69
CA ALA A 97 -3.88 13.08 -15.47
C ALA A 97 -4.81 13.37 -14.29
N ILE A 98 -4.26 13.79 -13.15
CA ILE A 98 -5.05 14.20 -11.97
C ILE A 98 -5.99 15.36 -12.33
N ARG A 99 -5.47 16.42 -12.98
CA ARG A 99 -6.28 17.57 -13.42
C ARG A 99 -7.40 17.20 -14.39
N CYS A 100 -7.20 16.20 -15.26
CA CYS A 100 -8.25 15.71 -16.16
C CYS A 100 -9.43 15.11 -15.39
N ILE A 101 -9.15 14.43 -14.28
CA ILE A 101 -10.19 13.83 -13.44
C ILE A 101 -10.84 14.90 -12.53
N ASP A 102 -10.04 15.77 -11.92
CA ASP A 102 -10.52 16.87 -11.05
C ASP A 102 -11.48 17.82 -11.78
N LEU A 103 -11.32 17.95 -13.09
CA LEU A 103 -12.21 18.74 -13.95
C LEU A 103 -13.67 18.37 -13.77
N LEU A 104 -13.97 17.10 -13.51
CA LEU A 104 -15.33 16.57 -13.43
C LEU A 104 -15.92 16.68 -12.02
N TYR A 105 -15.25 17.36 -11.08
CA TYR A 105 -15.82 17.60 -9.76
C TYR A 105 -17.04 18.56 -9.85
N PRO A 106 -18.17 18.29 -9.14
CA PRO A 106 -18.41 17.19 -8.19
C PRO A 106 -19.00 15.92 -8.81
N HIS A 107 -19.32 15.88 -10.10
CA HIS A 107 -19.84 14.68 -10.78
C HIS A 107 -18.93 13.45 -10.60
N PHE A 108 -17.64 13.69 -10.42
CA PHE A 108 -16.64 12.75 -9.91
C PHE A 108 -17.12 11.86 -8.74
N LEU A 109 -17.93 12.40 -7.82
CA LEU A 109 -18.40 11.70 -6.62
C LEU A 109 -19.39 10.56 -6.90
N ASP A 110 -19.99 10.53 -8.09
CA ASP A 110 -20.96 9.50 -8.47
C ASP A 110 -20.33 8.39 -9.33
N SER A 111 -19.12 8.60 -9.88
CA SER A 111 -18.43 7.62 -10.73
C SER A 111 -17.35 6.85 -9.96
N ARG A 112 -17.58 5.54 -9.81
CA ARG A 112 -16.59 4.63 -9.23
C ARG A 112 -15.30 4.59 -10.06
N SER A 113 -15.40 4.61 -11.38
CA SER A 113 -14.23 4.54 -12.27
C SER A 113 -13.31 5.74 -12.07
N LEU A 114 -13.88 6.95 -12.04
CA LEU A 114 -13.11 8.17 -11.79
C LEU A 114 -12.46 8.15 -10.40
N GLN A 115 -13.21 7.76 -9.36
CA GLN A 115 -12.69 7.67 -8.00
C GLN A 115 -11.50 6.71 -7.90
N GLN A 116 -11.62 5.54 -8.52
CA GLN A 116 -10.57 4.53 -8.51
C GLN A 116 -9.32 5.00 -9.23
N THR A 117 -9.48 5.58 -10.43
CA THR A 117 -8.34 6.13 -11.17
C THR A 117 -7.68 7.28 -10.41
N HIS A 118 -8.45 8.20 -9.83
CA HIS A 118 -7.93 9.30 -9.02
C HIS A 118 -7.15 8.80 -7.81
N THR A 119 -7.75 7.91 -7.01
CA THR A 119 -7.11 7.31 -5.83
C THR A 119 -5.80 6.61 -6.19
N CYS A 120 -5.77 5.94 -7.35
CA CYS A 120 -4.55 5.30 -7.86
C CYS A 120 -3.47 6.33 -8.24
N LEU A 121 -3.84 7.42 -8.91
CA LEU A 121 -2.92 8.50 -9.26
C LEU A 121 -2.34 9.21 -8.03
N GLU A 122 -3.16 9.44 -6.99
CA GLU A 122 -2.68 9.98 -5.72
C GLU A 122 -1.65 9.05 -5.08
N ALA A 123 -1.90 7.74 -5.07
CA ALA A 123 -0.94 6.76 -4.57
C ALA A 123 0.38 6.76 -5.36
N ILE A 124 0.32 6.86 -6.70
CA ILE A 124 1.51 6.96 -7.56
C ILE A 124 2.30 8.22 -7.24
N LYS A 125 1.61 9.34 -7.06
CA LYS A 125 2.24 10.61 -6.68
C LYS A 125 2.87 10.53 -5.30
N GLU A 126 2.22 9.90 -4.32
CA GLU A 126 2.79 9.67 -2.99
C GLU A 126 4.01 8.76 -3.03
N LEU A 127 3.97 7.69 -3.84
CA LEU A 127 5.11 6.79 -4.09
C LEU A 127 6.32 7.51 -4.67
N SER A 128 6.11 8.59 -5.42
CA SER A 128 7.21 9.35 -6.03
C SER A 128 8.15 10.01 -5.01
N HIS A 129 7.72 10.17 -3.75
CA HIS A 129 8.58 10.65 -2.67
C HIS A 129 9.54 9.59 -2.12
N TYR A 130 9.37 8.33 -2.52
CA TYR A 130 10.21 7.21 -2.10
C TYR A 130 11.12 6.79 -3.24
N ARG A 131 12.30 6.28 -2.87
CA ARG A 131 13.16 5.61 -3.84
C ARG A 131 12.54 4.25 -4.17
N LEU A 132 12.17 4.07 -5.44
CA LEU A 132 11.61 2.82 -5.92
C LEU A 132 12.19 2.52 -7.31
N GLU A 133 13.30 1.80 -7.30
CA GLU A 133 14.04 1.37 -8.49
C GLU A 133 13.87 -0.14 -8.68
N SER A 134 13.48 -0.55 -9.88
CA SER A 134 13.54 -1.94 -10.32
C SER A 134 14.96 -2.26 -10.83
N PRO A 135 15.40 -3.53 -10.87
CA PRO A 135 16.64 -3.91 -11.54
C PRO A 135 16.76 -3.38 -12.99
N ASP A 136 15.62 -3.18 -13.66
CA ASP A 136 15.53 -2.67 -15.03
C ASP A 136 15.50 -1.13 -15.12
N GLY A 137 15.58 -0.42 -13.99
CA GLY A 137 15.61 1.04 -13.91
C GLY A 137 14.44 1.65 -13.11
N VAL A 138 14.06 2.87 -13.48
CA VAL A 138 12.99 3.64 -12.82
C VAL A 138 11.65 2.95 -13.06
N ILE A 139 10.88 2.74 -11.99
CA ILE A 139 9.53 2.18 -12.10
C ILE A 139 8.59 3.22 -12.71
N LEU A 140 7.92 2.82 -13.80
CA LEU A 140 6.96 3.64 -14.51
C LEU A 140 5.56 3.57 -13.85
N PRO A 141 4.77 4.64 -13.90
CA PRO A 141 3.40 4.65 -13.37
C PRO A 141 2.52 3.52 -13.92
N VAL A 142 2.60 3.26 -15.23
CA VAL A 142 1.87 2.17 -15.88
C VAL A 142 2.24 0.80 -15.32
N GLN A 143 3.50 0.60 -14.91
CA GLN A 143 3.94 -0.66 -14.30
C GLN A 143 3.28 -0.82 -12.92
N ILE A 144 3.25 0.23 -12.09
CA ILE A 144 2.61 0.20 -10.77
C ILE A 144 1.12 -0.14 -10.89
N ILE A 145 0.41 0.45 -11.86
CA ILE A 145 -1.02 0.18 -12.06
C ILE A 145 -1.27 -1.27 -12.46
N HIS A 146 -0.41 -1.85 -13.29
CA HIS A 146 -0.60 -3.21 -13.79
C HIS A 146 0.12 -4.29 -12.97
N ASP A 147 0.91 -3.91 -11.97
CA ASP A 147 1.70 -4.86 -11.17
C ASP A 147 0.79 -5.82 -10.38
N PRO A 148 0.85 -7.13 -10.62
CA PRO A 148 0.06 -8.09 -9.85
C PRO A 148 0.61 -8.33 -8.44
N ASN A 149 1.84 -7.89 -8.12
CA ASN A 149 2.55 -8.25 -6.89
C ASN A 149 2.95 -7.04 -6.04
N LEU A 150 1.95 -6.41 -5.43
CA LEU A 150 2.18 -5.29 -4.50
C LEU A 150 3.09 -5.66 -3.32
N ASN A 151 3.09 -6.93 -2.88
CA ASN A 151 3.94 -7.37 -1.77
C ASN A 151 5.43 -7.16 -2.07
N GLU A 152 5.90 -7.62 -3.23
CA GLU A 152 7.31 -7.47 -3.63
C GLU A 152 7.70 -6.01 -3.84
N MET A 153 6.81 -5.20 -4.42
CA MET A 153 7.02 -3.77 -4.59
C MET A 153 7.24 -3.09 -3.23
N PHE A 154 6.38 -3.36 -2.24
CA PHE A 154 6.52 -2.76 -0.92
C PHE A 154 7.72 -3.31 -0.13
N THR A 155 8.10 -4.57 -0.29
CA THR A 155 9.36 -5.08 0.28
C THR A 155 10.54 -4.29 -0.26
N THR A 156 10.59 -4.13 -1.59
CA THR A 156 11.65 -3.37 -2.27
C THR A 156 11.66 -1.91 -1.81
N LEU A 157 10.49 -1.30 -1.65
CA LEU A 157 10.35 0.06 -1.15
C LEU A 157 10.94 0.20 0.26
N VAL A 158 10.60 -0.69 1.19
CA VAL A 158 11.14 -0.65 2.56
C VAL A 158 12.66 -0.83 2.53
N ASP A 159 13.17 -1.78 1.76
CA ASP A 159 14.60 -2.06 1.65
C ASP A 159 15.41 -0.87 1.08
N GLN A 160 14.83 -0.13 0.12
CA GLN A 160 15.48 1.01 -0.53
C GLN A 160 15.37 2.33 0.25
N ASN A 161 14.52 2.39 1.28
CA ASN A 161 14.26 3.61 2.05
C ASN A 161 14.47 3.38 3.56
N PRO A 162 15.74 3.32 4.03
CA PRO A 162 16.04 3.10 5.45
C PRO A 162 15.35 4.14 6.35
N GLY A 163 14.68 3.67 7.39
CA GLY A 163 13.99 4.53 8.35
C GLY A 163 12.53 4.82 8.02
N VAL A 164 12.01 4.40 6.86
CA VAL A 164 10.56 4.46 6.56
C VAL A 164 9.73 3.69 7.60
N SER A 165 10.33 2.66 8.20
CA SER A 165 9.72 1.83 9.24
C SER A 165 9.48 2.55 10.57
N ASN A 166 10.04 3.75 10.77
CA ASN A 166 9.76 4.55 11.97
C ASN A 166 8.32 5.09 11.97
N ASP A 167 7.73 5.28 10.79
CA ASP A 167 6.35 5.73 10.61
C ASP A 167 5.72 4.99 9.41
N PRO A 168 5.27 3.73 9.61
CA PRO A 168 4.73 2.93 8.51
C PRO A 168 3.35 3.39 8.04
N ASP A 169 2.70 4.36 8.70
CA ASP A 169 1.31 4.74 8.43
C ASP A 169 1.13 5.27 7.00
N ASN A 170 2.07 6.08 6.52
CA ASN A 170 2.07 6.57 5.15
C ASN A 170 2.15 5.41 4.13
N LEU A 171 2.96 4.37 4.39
CA LEU A 171 3.04 3.21 3.50
C LEU A 171 1.73 2.41 3.49
N LEU A 172 1.09 2.26 4.64
CA LEU A 172 -0.20 1.58 4.74
C LEU A 172 -1.32 2.35 4.03
N GLU A 173 -1.28 3.68 4.06
CA GLU A 173 -2.20 4.54 3.34
C GLU A 173 -2.00 4.42 1.82
N ILE A 174 -0.75 4.48 1.34
CA ILE A 174 -0.43 4.28 -0.08
C ILE A 174 -0.90 2.89 -0.53
N ALA A 175 -0.60 1.84 0.24
CA ALA A 175 -1.05 0.48 -0.07
C ALA A 175 -2.57 0.37 -0.15
N THR A 176 -3.26 1.05 0.76
CA THR A 176 -4.73 1.15 0.75
C THR A 176 -5.24 1.76 -0.54
N LYS A 177 -4.71 2.94 -0.91
CA LYS A 177 -5.10 3.66 -2.12
C LYS A 177 -4.86 2.82 -3.38
N LEU A 178 -3.74 2.09 -3.46
CA LEU A 178 -3.46 1.19 -4.59
C LEU A 178 -4.45 0.02 -4.68
N VAL A 179 -4.79 -0.62 -3.56
CA VAL A 179 -5.76 -1.72 -3.56
C VAL A 179 -7.13 -1.23 -4.01
N GLU A 180 -7.58 -0.09 -3.49
CA GLU A 180 -8.87 0.53 -3.80
C GLU A 180 -8.93 1.02 -5.26
N GLY A 181 -7.85 1.64 -5.74
CA GLY A 181 -7.74 2.19 -7.09
C GLY A 181 -7.59 1.13 -8.19
N LYS A 182 -6.90 0.01 -7.94
CA LYS A 182 -6.67 -1.03 -8.96
C LYS A 182 -7.82 -2.02 -9.11
N SER A 183 -8.93 -1.87 -8.36
CA SER A 183 -10.03 -2.85 -8.32
C SER A 183 -9.58 -4.30 -8.06
N THR A 184 -8.44 -4.48 -7.39
CA THR A 184 -7.88 -5.81 -7.14
C THR A 184 -8.61 -6.49 -5.98
N LYS A 185 -8.59 -7.83 -5.98
CA LYS A 185 -9.05 -8.64 -4.85
C LYS A 185 -7.95 -8.80 -3.77
N HIS A 186 -6.93 -7.93 -3.75
CA HIS A 186 -5.89 -8.03 -2.76
C HIS A 186 -6.48 -7.93 -1.36
N ASN A 187 -6.08 -8.83 -0.49
CA ASN A 187 -6.43 -8.78 0.91
C ASN A 187 -5.67 -7.62 1.57
N LYS A 188 -6.37 -6.51 1.80
CA LYS A 188 -5.80 -5.28 2.39
C LYS A 188 -5.10 -5.55 3.72
N LEU A 189 -5.68 -6.39 4.59
CA LEU A 189 -5.09 -6.72 5.88
C LEU A 189 -3.81 -7.54 5.73
N ALA A 190 -3.80 -8.50 4.81
CA ALA A 190 -2.60 -9.28 4.51
C ALA A 190 -1.47 -8.41 3.97
N LEU A 191 -1.76 -7.52 3.02
CA LEU A 191 -0.78 -6.57 2.47
C LEU A 191 -0.24 -5.65 3.58
N HIS A 192 -1.10 -5.15 4.47
CA HIS A 192 -0.66 -4.35 5.61
C HIS A 192 0.26 -5.14 6.55
N ALA A 193 -0.09 -6.39 6.86
CA ALA A 193 0.75 -7.25 7.68
C ALA A 193 2.10 -7.53 7.00
N HIS A 194 2.12 -7.73 5.68
CA HIS A 194 3.34 -7.89 4.90
C HIS A 194 4.25 -6.66 4.99
N ILE A 195 3.71 -5.46 4.77
CA ILE A 195 4.46 -4.19 4.88
C ILE A 195 5.04 -4.01 6.29
N LEU A 196 4.24 -4.27 7.32
CA LEU A 196 4.67 -4.17 8.71
C LEU A 196 5.74 -5.21 9.05
N SER A 197 5.65 -6.43 8.52
CA SER A 197 6.69 -7.45 8.67
C SER A 197 8.01 -7.03 8.00
N ALA A 198 7.96 -6.40 6.83
CA ALA A 198 9.15 -5.80 6.21
C ALA A 198 9.72 -4.66 7.08
N CYS A 199 8.86 -3.83 7.68
CA CYS A 199 9.29 -2.78 8.60
C CYS A 199 9.95 -3.32 9.88
N VAL A 200 9.47 -4.45 10.40
CA VAL A 200 10.11 -5.17 11.51
C VAL A 200 11.51 -5.63 11.09
N GLN A 201 11.68 -6.17 9.89
CA GLN A 201 12.98 -6.59 9.39
C GLN A 201 13.96 -5.40 9.27
N ASP A 202 13.53 -4.26 8.72
CA ASP A 202 14.34 -3.03 8.67
C ASP A 202 14.73 -2.53 10.07
N ALA A 203 13.76 -2.45 10.99
CA ALA A 203 14.02 -2.01 12.37
C ALA A 203 15.04 -2.91 13.07
N LEU A 204 14.93 -4.23 12.91
CA LEU A 204 15.88 -5.20 13.46
C LEU A 204 17.27 -5.08 12.83
N ALA A 205 17.36 -4.83 11.51
CA ALA A 205 18.62 -4.57 10.82
C ALA A 205 19.32 -3.33 11.36
N ARG A 206 18.55 -2.30 11.74
CA ARG A 206 19.03 -1.06 12.39
C ARG A 206 19.25 -1.18 13.90
N GLN A 207 19.07 -2.37 14.48
CA GLN A 207 19.17 -2.64 15.92
C GLN A 207 18.12 -1.89 16.77
N ASP A 208 17.02 -1.47 16.16
CA ASP A 208 15.88 -0.88 16.88
C ASP A 208 14.88 -1.96 17.29
N PHE A 209 15.28 -2.77 18.27
CA PHE A 209 14.46 -3.85 18.80
C PHE A 209 13.12 -3.34 19.35
N LYS A 210 13.13 -2.17 20.01
CA LYS A 210 11.95 -1.61 20.65
C LYS A 210 10.88 -1.21 19.63
N LEU A 211 11.27 -0.61 18.52
CA LEU A 211 10.36 -0.32 17.41
C LEU A 211 9.77 -1.61 16.83
N ALA A 212 10.62 -2.59 16.53
CA ALA A 212 10.19 -3.90 16.01
C ALA A 212 9.18 -4.60 16.94
N TYR A 213 9.47 -4.63 18.24
CA TYR A 213 8.57 -5.18 19.25
C TYR A 213 7.24 -4.43 19.33
N THR A 214 7.28 -3.09 19.24
CA THR A 214 6.08 -2.25 19.24
C THR A 214 5.21 -2.51 18.03
N ILE A 215 5.78 -2.59 16.82
CA ILE A 215 5.05 -2.92 15.59
C ILE A 215 4.37 -4.29 15.71
N CYS A 216 5.12 -5.29 16.18
CA CYS A 216 4.60 -6.64 16.39
C CYS A 216 3.40 -6.66 17.35
N GLY A 217 3.56 -6.15 18.58
CA GLY A 217 2.51 -6.25 19.62
C GLY A 217 1.31 -5.33 19.40
N SER A 218 1.50 -4.12 18.87
CA SER A 218 0.41 -3.14 18.75
C SER A 218 -0.41 -3.29 17.47
N ARG A 219 0.18 -3.86 16.41
CA ARG A 219 -0.40 -3.86 15.06
C ARG A 219 -0.54 -5.28 14.50
N LEU A 220 0.56 -6.03 14.38
CA LEU A 220 0.55 -7.34 13.73
C LEU A 220 -0.28 -8.38 14.50
N ASP A 221 -0.23 -8.38 15.83
CA ASP A 221 -0.99 -9.34 16.65
C ASP A 221 -2.50 -9.28 16.36
N ARG A 222 -3.08 -8.07 16.36
CA ARG A 222 -4.51 -7.86 16.08
C ARG A 222 -4.91 -8.26 14.66
N MET A 223 -4.03 -7.99 13.69
CA MET A 223 -4.25 -8.38 12.29
C MET A 223 -4.23 -9.90 12.13
N ALA A 224 -3.30 -10.59 12.80
CA ALA A 224 -3.17 -12.03 12.78
C ALA A 224 -4.37 -12.77 13.42
N GLU A 225 -5.00 -12.18 14.45
CA GLU A 225 -6.24 -12.72 15.01
C GLU A 225 -7.43 -12.62 14.05
N SER A 226 -7.42 -11.61 13.19
CA SER A 226 -8.55 -11.27 12.32
C SER A 226 -8.48 -11.96 10.96
N ASP A 227 -7.27 -12.25 10.46
CA ASP A 227 -7.06 -12.73 9.10
C ASP A 227 -5.91 -13.75 9.01
N THR A 228 -6.17 -14.88 8.36
CA THR A 228 -5.21 -16.00 8.25
C THR A 228 -4.00 -15.69 7.37
N GLU A 229 -4.18 -14.86 6.35
CA GLU A 229 -3.10 -14.47 5.45
C GLU A 229 -2.21 -13.41 6.13
N ALA A 230 -2.80 -12.49 6.87
CA ALA A 230 -2.07 -11.60 7.78
C ALA A 230 -1.30 -12.38 8.84
N ALA A 231 -1.89 -13.44 9.41
CA ALA A 231 -1.22 -14.31 10.37
C ALA A 231 0.04 -14.96 9.79
N ASN A 232 0.04 -15.31 8.49
CA ASN A 232 1.20 -15.85 7.79
C ASN A 232 2.39 -14.87 7.75
N HIS A 233 2.15 -13.57 7.66
CA HIS A 233 3.20 -12.56 7.73
C HIS A 233 3.59 -12.25 9.18
N ALA A 234 2.63 -12.23 10.10
CA ALA A 234 2.87 -11.89 11.49
C ALA A 234 3.77 -12.90 12.20
N TRP A 235 3.54 -14.21 12.05
CA TRP A 235 4.37 -15.21 12.75
C TRP A 235 5.84 -15.12 12.35
N GLN A 236 6.11 -14.78 11.08
CA GLN A 236 7.47 -14.60 10.58
C GLN A 236 8.13 -13.41 11.28
N ALA A 237 7.46 -12.26 11.37
CA ALA A 237 7.97 -11.09 12.07
C ALA A 237 8.22 -11.36 13.56
N PHE A 238 7.28 -12.01 14.25
CA PHE A 238 7.47 -12.44 15.65
C PHE A 238 8.65 -13.42 15.81
N TYR A 239 8.82 -14.34 14.87
CA TYR A 239 9.94 -15.27 14.87
C TYR A 239 11.29 -14.55 14.63
N LEU A 240 11.35 -13.61 13.68
CA LEU A 240 12.53 -12.78 13.42
C LEU A 240 12.92 -11.94 14.64
N LEU A 241 11.93 -11.33 15.29
CA LEU A 241 12.09 -10.57 16.52
C LEU A 241 12.64 -11.44 17.65
N GLY A 242 12.04 -12.61 17.85
CA GLY A 242 12.45 -13.57 18.87
C GLY A 242 13.86 -14.14 18.69
N LYS A 243 14.30 -14.37 17.44
CA LYS A 243 15.63 -14.89 17.12
C LYS A 243 16.71 -13.82 16.98
N HIS A 244 16.35 -12.53 17.06
CA HIS A 244 17.28 -11.42 16.86
C HIS A 244 18.49 -11.56 17.79
N VAL A 245 19.67 -11.15 17.36
CA VAL A 245 20.88 -11.15 18.20
C VAL A 245 21.44 -9.74 18.21
N SER A 246 21.54 -9.15 19.40
CA SER A 246 22.09 -7.81 19.59
C SER A 246 23.61 -7.84 19.46
N PHE A 247 24.18 -6.82 18.81
CA PHE A 247 25.64 -6.74 18.61
C PHE A 247 26.45 -6.60 19.90
N SER A 248 25.83 -6.11 20.98
CA SER A 248 26.47 -5.90 22.29
C SER A 248 26.80 -7.22 23.02
N GLY A 249 26.24 -8.35 22.60
CA GLY A 249 26.38 -9.64 23.28
C GLY A 249 25.63 -9.72 24.63
N ILE A 250 25.09 -8.61 25.11
CA ILE A 250 24.18 -8.53 26.27
C ILE A 250 22.77 -8.46 25.72
N ASP A 251 22.00 -9.50 25.98
CA ASP A 251 20.62 -9.58 25.52
C ASP A 251 19.71 -8.94 26.57
N GLU A 252 19.46 -7.64 26.46
CA GLU A 252 18.60 -6.92 27.41
C GLU A 252 17.11 -7.26 27.23
N PHE A 253 16.75 -7.88 26.09
CA PHE A 253 15.37 -8.13 25.67
C PHE A 253 14.99 -9.62 25.71
N VAL A 254 15.65 -10.45 26.54
CA VAL A 254 15.38 -11.90 26.59
C VAL A 254 13.90 -12.19 26.87
N GLN A 255 13.25 -11.40 27.74
CA GLN A 255 11.84 -11.58 28.08
C GLN A 255 10.94 -11.29 26.87
N GLU A 256 11.14 -10.15 26.22
CA GLU A 256 10.40 -9.72 25.04
C GLU A 256 10.58 -10.68 23.87
N LYS A 257 11.79 -11.20 23.68
CA LYS A 257 12.12 -12.20 22.66
C LYS A 257 11.45 -13.53 22.93
N HIS A 258 11.49 -13.98 24.19
CA HIS A 258 10.79 -15.19 24.61
C HIS A 258 9.28 -15.07 24.39
N HIS A 259 8.69 -13.93 24.75
CA HIS A 259 7.30 -13.62 24.50
C HIS A 259 6.99 -13.60 23.00
N ALA A 260 7.80 -12.92 22.18
CA ALA A 260 7.62 -12.88 20.72
C ALA A 260 7.62 -14.30 20.10
N LEU A 261 8.51 -15.20 20.57
CA LEU A 261 8.51 -16.60 20.13
C LEU A 261 7.24 -17.36 20.57
N ALA A 262 6.69 -17.06 21.74
CA ALA A 262 5.42 -17.64 22.18
C ALA A 262 4.25 -17.18 21.29
N VAL A 263 4.22 -15.90 20.91
CA VAL A 263 3.23 -15.37 19.96
C VAL A 263 3.44 -15.95 18.55
N ALA A 264 4.69 -16.13 18.10
CA ALA A 264 4.98 -16.81 16.84
C ALA A 264 4.36 -18.23 16.82
N LEU A 265 4.43 -18.98 17.92
CA LEU A 265 3.81 -20.31 18.03
C LEU A 265 2.27 -20.29 17.92
N LYS A 266 1.63 -19.18 18.27
CA LYS A 266 0.17 -19.01 18.13
C LYS A 266 -0.26 -18.97 16.68
N TYR A 267 0.52 -18.33 15.82
CA TYR A 267 0.17 -18.06 14.42
C TYR A 267 0.92 -18.90 13.39
N CYS A 268 2.04 -19.53 13.78
CA CYS A 268 2.86 -20.27 12.82
C CYS A 268 2.08 -21.46 12.21
N PRO A 269 2.31 -21.75 10.92
CA PRO A 269 1.69 -22.88 10.27
C PRO A 269 2.27 -24.20 10.85
N PRO A 270 1.50 -25.31 10.82
CA PRO A 270 1.88 -26.56 11.47
C PRO A 270 3.25 -27.09 11.07
N GLU A 271 3.68 -26.82 9.84
CA GLU A 271 4.94 -27.27 9.26
C GLU A 271 6.16 -26.57 9.90
N GLN A 272 5.98 -25.41 10.53
CA GLN A 272 7.05 -24.60 11.11
C GLN A 272 7.12 -24.68 12.64
N ILE A 273 6.16 -25.34 13.28
CA ILE A 273 6.05 -25.42 14.75
C ILE A 273 7.35 -25.93 15.38
N ASP A 274 7.93 -27.02 14.88
CA ASP A 274 9.13 -27.62 15.48
C ASP A 274 10.32 -26.65 15.44
N HIS A 275 10.45 -25.87 14.37
CA HIS A 275 11.49 -24.87 14.23
C HIS A 275 11.34 -23.74 15.24
N VAL A 276 10.13 -23.20 15.37
CA VAL A 276 9.83 -22.13 16.34
C VAL A 276 10.00 -22.63 17.78
N ILE A 277 9.51 -23.84 18.10
CA ILE A 277 9.66 -24.45 19.44
C ILE A 277 11.14 -24.62 19.81
N SER A 278 11.98 -25.08 18.87
CA SER A 278 13.40 -25.26 19.15
C SER A 278 14.08 -23.94 19.57
N THR A 279 13.73 -22.85 18.90
CA THR A 279 14.23 -21.49 19.20
C THR A 279 13.67 -20.98 20.53
N TRP A 280 12.37 -21.20 20.77
CA TRP A 280 11.71 -20.85 22.02
C TRP A 280 12.35 -21.55 23.23
N ARG A 281 12.64 -22.85 23.14
CA ARG A 281 13.31 -23.61 24.21
C ARG A 281 14.71 -23.08 24.50
N ALA A 282 15.47 -22.71 23.47
CA ALA A 282 16.79 -22.10 23.66
C ALA A 282 16.69 -20.78 24.44
N SER A 283 15.72 -19.92 24.08
CA SER A 283 15.47 -18.66 24.81
C SER A 283 15.00 -18.88 26.25
N GLN A 284 14.23 -19.95 26.52
CA GLN A 284 13.76 -20.29 27.86
C GLN A 284 14.92 -20.64 28.80
N THR A 285 15.91 -21.40 28.29
CA THR A 285 17.12 -21.73 29.06
C THR A 285 17.87 -20.46 29.46
N GLN A 286 18.09 -19.55 28.52
CA GLN A 286 18.73 -18.25 28.77
C GLN A 286 17.95 -17.43 29.81
N LEU A 287 16.63 -17.37 29.68
CA LEU A 287 15.78 -16.65 30.62
C LEU A 287 15.87 -17.25 32.04
N SER A 288 15.93 -18.58 32.16
CA SER A 288 16.07 -19.26 33.45
C SER A 288 17.41 -18.99 34.15
N GLU A 289 18.49 -18.81 33.38
CA GLU A 289 19.82 -18.47 33.91
C GLU A 289 19.84 -17.06 34.49
N ILE A 290 19.16 -16.10 33.83
CA ILE A 290 18.98 -14.74 34.33
C ILE A 290 18.22 -14.75 35.66
N TYR A 291 17.13 -15.50 35.75
CA TYR A 291 16.34 -15.58 36.99
C TYR A 291 17.05 -16.28 38.13
N LYS A 292 17.91 -17.28 37.86
CA LYS A 292 18.76 -17.91 38.89
C LYS A 292 19.80 -16.94 39.48
N GLY A 293 20.15 -15.88 38.74
CA GLY A 293 21.05 -14.82 39.18
C GLY A 293 20.38 -13.69 40.00
N GLN A 294 19.05 -13.68 40.12
CA GLN A 294 18.31 -12.66 40.87
C GLN A 294 17.82 -13.19 42.24
N PRO A 295 17.79 -12.37 43.30
CA PRO A 295 17.19 -12.78 44.57
C PRO A 295 15.70 -13.11 44.37
N PRO A 296 15.14 -14.07 45.13
CA PRO A 296 13.82 -14.64 44.85
C PRO A 296 12.72 -13.58 45.02
N LEU A 297 12.22 -13.06 43.90
CA LEU A 297 10.93 -12.38 43.82
C LEU A 297 9.89 -13.40 43.36
N ASN A 298 8.74 -13.44 44.05
CA ASN A 298 7.61 -14.37 43.89
C ASN A 298 7.36 -14.80 42.42
N SER A 299 8.02 -15.88 42.01
CA SER A 299 8.14 -16.37 40.62
C SER A 299 6.94 -17.18 40.13
N THR A 300 5.92 -17.37 40.97
CA THR A 300 4.70 -18.12 40.62
C THR A 300 3.62 -17.26 39.96
N HIS A 301 3.74 -15.93 39.99
CA HIS A 301 2.70 -15.04 39.48
C HIS A 301 2.83 -14.71 37.98
N HIS A 302 4.05 -14.77 37.42
CA HIS A 302 4.33 -14.40 36.02
C HIS A 302 4.12 -15.57 35.04
N LEU A 303 4.59 -16.77 35.36
CA LEU A 303 4.35 -17.98 34.55
C LEU A 303 2.85 -18.30 34.39
N ASN A 304 2.04 -18.05 35.42
CA ASN A 304 0.60 -18.27 35.39
C ASN A 304 -0.16 -17.21 34.55
N HIS A 305 0.43 -16.04 34.33
CA HIS A 305 -0.14 -15.01 33.47
C HIS A 305 0.05 -15.37 32.00
N ASP A 306 1.27 -15.75 31.61
CA ASP A 306 1.59 -16.18 30.24
C ASP A 306 0.81 -17.43 29.83
N LEU A 307 0.59 -18.37 30.76
CA LEU A 307 -0.23 -19.58 30.53
C LEU A 307 -1.71 -19.30 30.28
N ARG A 308 -2.24 -18.18 30.81
CA ARG A 308 -3.64 -17.80 30.66
C ARG A 308 -3.92 -17.21 29.28
N GLU A 309 -2.92 -16.56 28.66
CA GLU A 309 -2.99 -16.03 27.29
C GLU A 309 -2.81 -17.11 26.21
N LEU A 310 -2.16 -18.24 26.54
CA LEU A 310 -2.00 -19.40 25.65
C LEU A 310 -3.28 -20.26 25.50
N GLY A 311 -4.41 -19.85 26.08
CA GLY A 311 -5.71 -20.52 25.97
C GLY A 311 -6.26 -20.63 24.54
N HIS A 312 -5.74 -19.83 23.60
CA HIS A 312 -6.18 -19.77 22.20
C HIS A 312 -5.35 -20.61 21.22
N LEU A 313 -4.35 -21.37 21.71
CA LEU A 313 -3.49 -22.19 20.86
C LEU A 313 -4.25 -23.32 20.13
N ASN A 314 -3.75 -23.69 18.94
CA ASN A 314 -4.16 -24.89 18.20
C ASN A 314 -3.98 -26.14 19.08
N ALA A 315 -4.90 -27.11 18.98
CA ALA A 315 -4.98 -28.31 19.82
C ALA A 315 -3.64 -29.07 19.92
N ARG A 316 -2.85 -29.10 18.84
CA ARG A 316 -1.54 -29.76 18.81
C ARG A 316 -0.47 -29.02 19.62
N ALA A 317 -0.50 -27.68 19.62
CA ALA A 317 0.37 -26.85 20.46
C ALA A 317 -0.03 -26.95 21.94
N LYS A 318 -1.34 -27.05 22.24
CA LYS A 318 -1.83 -27.30 23.60
C LYS A 318 -1.37 -28.64 24.16
N GLU A 319 -1.45 -29.71 23.37
CA GLU A 319 -1.00 -31.05 23.77
C GLU A 319 0.51 -31.07 24.04
N HIS A 320 1.30 -30.44 23.17
CA HIS A 320 2.75 -30.35 23.37
C HIS A 320 3.14 -29.49 24.58
N ILE A 321 2.48 -28.36 24.82
CA ILE A 321 2.75 -27.50 25.99
C ILE A 321 2.28 -28.18 27.29
N SER A 322 1.15 -28.88 27.28
CA SER A 322 0.68 -29.68 28.41
C SER A 322 1.69 -30.79 28.78
N ASN A 323 2.26 -31.47 27.78
CA ASN A 323 3.31 -32.46 27.98
C ASN A 323 4.60 -31.82 28.54
N LEU A 324 4.95 -30.61 28.11
CA LEU A 324 6.11 -29.86 28.62
C LEU A 324 5.93 -29.38 30.07
N LEU A 325 4.73 -28.92 30.45
CA LEU A 325 4.43 -28.53 31.84
C LEU A 325 4.45 -29.73 32.79
N SER A 326 4.01 -30.90 32.31
CA SER A 326 4.09 -32.14 33.09
C SER A 326 5.52 -32.60 33.36
N TRP A 327 6.47 -32.22 32.51
CA TRP A 327 7.90 -32.48 32.69
C TRP A 327 8.54 -31.46 33.63
N ALA A 328 8.25 -30.17 33.46
CA ALA A 328 8.81 -29.09 34.29
C ALA A 328 8.36 -29.14 35.76
N LEU A 329 7.15 -29.66 36.06
CA LEU A 329 6.67 -29.86 37.43
C LEU A 329 7.26 -31.11 38.11
N ARG A 330 7.99 -31.95 37.37
CA ARG A 330 8.63 -33.19 37.86
C ARG A 330 10.14 -33.07 38.07
N THR A 331 10.74 -31.94 37.73
CA THR A 331 12.17 -31.62 37.88
C THR A 331 12.34 -30.38 38.74
#